data_AF-A0A7L2IKA0-F1
#
_entry.id   AF-A0A7L2IKA0-F1
#
_cell.length_a   1.000
_cell.length_b   1.000
_cell.length_c   1.000
_cell.angle_alpha   90.00
_cell.angle_beta   90.00
_cell.angle_gamma   90.00
#
_symmetry.space_group_name_H-M   'P 1'
#
loop_
_entity.id
_entity.type
_entity.pdbx_description
1 polymer ?
#
loop_
_entity_poly.entity_id
_entity_poly.type
_entity_poly.pdbx_seq_one_letter_code
_entity_poly.pdbx_strand_id
1 'polypeptide(L)'
;LECDAFCKEKTLQRVLRNVNSQLLVARPDLNVAAFEDVTDQEIKSGNGMQFNIHCYKTTTPSAGLPVAFSVQVADKSYYLCCEKECGKMMIRFREGEVPKDIPSESNIIFFKRTFTSCSSRAFKFEYSLERGMFLAFEEEGSLRKLTLKKLTREDEVDETMKLSF
;
A
#
# COMPACT_ATOMS: atom_id res chain seq x y z
N LEU A 1 -5.31 -11.50 29.15
CA LEU A 1 -4.55 -10.96 28.01
C LEU A 1 -5.55 -10.52 26.98
N GLU A 2 -5.71 -9.21 26.79
CA GLU A 2 -6.38 -8.68 25.60
C GLU A 2 -5.45 -9.00 24.42
N CYS A 3 -5.99 -9.60 23.37
CA CYS A 3 -5.23 -9.86 22.16
C CYS A 3 -5.12 -8.53 21.41
N ASP A 4 -3.90 -7.98 21.29
CA ASP A 4 -3.59 -6.75 20.55
C ASP A 4 -3.73 -6.92 19.02
N ALA A 5 -4.77 -7.63 18.57
CA ALA A 5 -5.02 -7.92 17.17
C ALA A 5 -5.67 -6.73 16.46
N PHE A 6 -5.34 -6.54 15.18
CA PHE A 6 -5.99 -5.54 14.35
C PHE A 6 -7.44 -5.94 14.06
N CYS A 7 -8.38 -5.22 14.67
CA CYS A 7 -9.81 -5.41 14.44
C CYS A 7 -10.26 -4.69 13.16
N LYS A 8 -10.71 -5.43 12.14
CA LYS A 8 -11.19 -4.83 10.89
C LYS A 8 -12.44 -3.96 11.13
N GLU A 9 -12.44 -2.75 10.57
CA GLU A 9 -13.56 -1.80 10.66
C GLU A 9 -14.36 -1.76 9.36
N LYS A 10 -13.68 -1.55 8.22
CA LYS A 10 -14.32 -1.42 6.90
C LYS A 10 -13.36 -1.78 5.77
N THR A 11 -13.89 -1.95 4.56
CA THR A 11 -13.10 -2.09 3.34
C THR A 11 -13.52 -1.01 2.35
N LEU A 12 -12.55 -0.32 1.75
CA LEU A 12 -12.77 0.71 0.75
C LEU A 12 -12.13 0.28 -0.56
N GLN A 13 -12.90 0.19 -1.64
CA GLN A 13 -12.33 -0.03 -2.97
C GLN A 13 -11.90 1.30 -3.57
N ARG A 14 -10.63 1.43 -3.97
CA ARG A 14 -10.05 2.65 -4.53
C ARG A 14 -9.06 2.33 -5.64
N VAL A 15 -8.93 3.25 -6.58
CA VAL A 15 -7.75 3.35 -7.42
C VAL A 15 -6.67 4.11 -6.65
N LEU A 16 -5.41 3.79 -6.90
CA LEU A 16 -4.27 4.48 -6.27
C LEU A 16 -3.49 5.20 -7.36
N ARG A 17 -3.18 6.48 -7.16
CA ARG A 17 -2.40 7.28 -8.09
C ARG A 17 -1.16 7.88 -7.44
N ASN A 18 -0.05 7.96 -8.16
CA ASN A 18 1.14 8.67 -7.71
C ASN A 18 1.03 10.19 -7.96
N VAL A 19 2.08 10.94 -7.60
CA VAL A 19 2.17 12.39 -7.83
C VAL A 19 1.99 12.82 -9.30
N ASN A 20 2.30 11.93 -10.24
CA ASN A 20 2.15 12.16 -11.68
C ASN A 20 0.76 11.79 -12.21
N SER A 21 -0.21 11.51 -11.32
CA SER A 21 -1.58 11.05 -11.64
C SER A 21 -1.66 9.67 -12.31
N GLN A 22 -0.59 8.89 -12.23
CA GLN A 22 -0.48 7.57 -12.85
C GLN A 22 -1.07 6.51 -11.95
N LEU A 23 -1.73 5.52 -12.53
CA LEU A 23 -2.50 4.51 -11.82
C LEU A 23 -1.60 3.35 -11.38
N LEU A 24 -1.72 2.92 -10.13
CA LEU A 24 -1.10 1.68 -9.66
C LEU A 24 -1.80 0.47 -10.26
N VAL A 25 -1.05 -0.38 -10.96
CA VAL A 25 -1.53 -1.64 -11.56
C VAL A 25 -0.74 -2.80 -10.97
N ALA A 26 -1.45 -3.75 -10.37
CA ALA A 26 -0.86 -4.98 -9.85
C ALA A 26 -0.75 -6.06 -10.93
N ARG A 27 0.42 -6.70 -11.00
CA ARG A 27 0.71 -7.91 -11.78
C ARG A 27 1.31 -8.98 -10.86
N PRO A 28 0.47 -9.70 -10.10
CA PRO A 28 0.91 -10.68 -9.11
C PRO A 28 1.73 -11.83 -9.69
N ASP A 29 1.47 -12.21 -10.95
CA ASP A 29 2.23 -13.19 -11.72
C ASP A 29 3.72 -12.80 -11.86
N LEU A 30 3.99 -11.51 -12.01
CA LEU A 30 5.34 -10.95 -12.03
C LEU A 30 5.84 -10.51 -10.64
N ASN A 31 5.01 -10.65 -9.60
CA ASN A 31 5.25 -10.09 -8.27
C ASN A 31 5.59 -8.59 -8.30
N VAL A 32 4.97 -7.83 -9.19
CA VAL A 32 5.21 -6.39 -9.39
C VAL A 32 3.90 -5.63 -9.33
N ALA A 33 3.93 -4.42 -8.79
CA ALA A 33 2.95 -3.40 -9.13
C ALA A 33 3.68 -2.17 -9.65
N ALA A 34 3.11 -1.49 -10.62
CA ALA A 34 3.75 -0.33 -11.25
C ALA A 34 2.72 0.78 -11.52
N PHE A 35 3.20 2.01 -11.59
CA PHE A 35 2.42 3.18 -11.92
C PHE A 35 2.43 3.44 -13.43
N GLU A 36 1.24 3.48 -14.02
CA GLU A 36 1.03 3.52 -15.47
C GLU A 36 0.08 4.64 -15.89
N ASP A 37 0.29 5.12 -17.12
CA ASP A 37 -0.61 6.05 -17.77
C ASP A 37 -1.82 5.28 -18.31
N VAL A 38 -2.93 5.32 -17.57
CA VAL A 38 -4.16 4.56 -17.85
C VAL A 38 -5.35 5.51 -17.96
N THR A 39 -6.18 5.31 -18.99
CA THR A 39 -7.40 6.08 -19.23
C THR A 39 -8.57 5.60 -18.36
N ASP A 40 -9.56 6.46 -18.14
CA ASP A 40 -10.74 6.10 -17.32
C ASP A 40 -11.56 4.93 -17.92
N GLN A 41 -11.51 4.75 -19.24
CA GLN A 41 -12.17 3.63 -19.91
C GLN A 41 -11.47 2.30 -19.59
N GLU A 42 -10.15 2.30 -19.58
CA GLU A 42 -9.34 1.12 -19.24
C GLU A 42 -9.50 0.73 -17.76
N ILE A 43 -9.70 1.69 -16.85
CA ILE A 43 -9.93 1.42 -15.42
C ILE A 43 -11.19 0.58 -15.18
N LYS A 44 -12.27 0.82 -15.94
CA LYS A 44 -13.56 0.13 -15.71
C LYS A 44 -13.52 -1.35 -16.04
N SER A 45 -12.76 -1.73 -17.05
CA SER A 45 -12.57 -3.12 -17.48
C SER A 45 -11.24 -3.71 -17.01
N GLY A 46 -10.41 -2.91 -16.36
CA GLY A 46 -9.01 -3.19 -16.10
C GLY A 46 -8.81 -4.10 -14.90
N ASN A 47 -7.91 -5.06 -15.07
CA ASN A 47 -7.58 -6.03 -14.05
C ASN A 47 -6.43 -5.52 -13.17
N GLY A 48 -6.45 -5.79 -11.86
CA GLY A 48 -5.36 -5.36 -10.97
C GLY A 48 -5.28 -3.85 -10.70
N MET A 49 -6.30 -3.08 -11.06
CA MET A 49 -6.32 -1.61 -10.97
C MET A 49 -7.09 -1.08 -9.76
N GLN A 50 -8.03 -1.86 -9.23
CA GLN A 50 -8.87 -1.49 -8.09
C GLN A 50 -8.42 -2.23 -6.84
N PHE A 51 -7.90 -1.48 -5.88
CA PHE A 51 -7.41 -2.02 -4.61
C PHE A 51 -8.49 -1.91 -3.54
N ASN A 52 -8.67 -3.00 -2.79
CA ASN A 52 -9.38 -3.00 -1.53
C ASN A 52 -8.42 -2.56 -0.43
N ILE A 53 -8.76 -1.45 0.22
CA ILE A 53 -8.06 -0.94 1.40
C ILE A 53 -8.86 -1.40 2.61
N HIS A 54 -8.34 -2.39 3.32
CA HIS A 54 -8.92 -2.90 4.55
C HIS A 54 -8.47 -2.01 5.69
N CYS A 55 -9.40 -1.27 6.30
CA CYS A 55 -9.13 -0.37 7.41
C CYS A 55 -9.39 -1.10 8.74
N TYR A 56 -8.48 -0.92 9.68
CA TYR A 56 -8.57 -1.50 11.02
C TYR A 56 -8.75 -0.40 12.06
N LYS A 57 -9.37 -0.75 13.18
CA LYS A 57 -9.52 0.16 14.33
C LYS A 57 -8.15 0.61 14.80
N THR A 58 -8.04 1.90 15.13
CA THR A 58 -6.84 2.47 15.73
C THR A 58 -7.13 2.89 17.17
N THR A 59 -6.30 2.45 18.09
CA THR A 59 -6.27 2.95 19.48
C THR A 59 -5.23 4.08 19.64
N THR A 60 -4.42 4.33 18.62
CA THR A 60 -3.34 5.34 18.61
C THR A 60 -3.43 6.20 17.35
N PRO A 61 -4.33 7.20 17.30
CA PRO A 61 -4.57 7.99 16.08
C PRO A 61 -3.33 8.72 15.53
N SER A 62 -2.39 9.09 16.39
CA SER A 62 -1.14 9.76 16.01
C SER A 62 -0.23 8.89 15.13
N ALA A 63 -0.32 7.55 15.25
CA ALA A 63 0.45 6.62 14.43
C ALA A 63 -0.10 6.51 12.99
N GLY A 64 -1.31 7.02 12.72
CA GLY A 64 -2.02 6.83 11.46
C GLY A 64 -3.07 5.72 11.52
N LEU A 65 -3.84 5.57 10.43
CA LEU A 65 -4.87 4.54 10.30
C LEU A 65 -4.22 3.23 9.81
N PRO A 66 -4.26 2.11 10.56
CA PRO A 66 -3.74 0.85 10.08
C PRO A 66 -4.58 0.33 8.92
N VAL A 67 -3.91 -0.07 7.84
CA VAL A 67 -4.53 -0.60 6.62
C VAL A 67 -3.75 -1.78 6.06
N ALA A 68 -4.45 -2.68 5.39
CA ALA A 68 -3.89 -3.69 4.50
C ALA A 68 -4.47 -3.50 3.09
N PHE A 69 -3.75 -3.95 2.08
CA PHE A 69 -4.18 -3.86 0.69
C PHE A 69 -4.43 -5.24 0.10
N SER A 70 -5.54 -5.39 -0.61
CA SER A 70 -5.74 -6.50 -1.53
C SER A 70 -6.23 -6.01 -2.88
N VAL A 71 -6.11 -6.87 -3.88
CA VAL A 71 -6.49 -6.60 -5.26
C VAL A 71 -7.01 -7.89 -5.88
N GLN A 72 -8.06 -7.77 -6.67
CA GLN A 72 -8.53 -8.88 -7.48
C GLN A 72 -7.83 -8.83 -8.84
N VAL A 73 -7.22 -9.94 -9.22
CA VAL A 73 -6.63 -10.13 -10.54
C VAL A 73 -7.23 -11.37 -11.18
N ALA A 74 -8.07 -11.14 -12.19
CA ALA A 74 -8.91 -12.14 -12.85
C ALA A 74 -9.88 -12.76 -11.85
N ASP A 75 -9.84 -14.07 -11.67
CA ASP A 75 -10.66 -14.83 -10.72
C ASP A 75 -9.98 -15.03 -9.36
N LYS A 76 -8.81 -14.42 -9.14
CA LYS A 76 -8.00 -14.61 -7.94
C LYS A 76 -7.86 -13.34 -7.11
N SER A 77 -7.84 -13.50 -5.79
CA SER A 77 -7.52 -12.44 -4.83
C SER A 77 -6.05 -12.50 -4.47
N TYR A 78 -5.43 -11.32 -4.29
CA TYR A 78 -4.07 -11.19 -3.79
C TYR A 78 -4.00 -10.10 -2.74
N TYR A 79 -3.16 -10.26 -1.73
CA TYR A 79 -2.86 -9.20 -0.76
C TYR A 79 -1.38 -8.80 -0.79
N LEU A 80 -1.15 -7.52 -0.50
CA LEU A 80 0.17 -6.92 -0.41
C LEU A 80 0.84 -7.32 0.90
N CYS A 81 2.08 -7.83 0.83
CA CYS A 81 2.91 -8.05 2.00
C CYS A 81 4.35 -7.57 1.75
N CYS A 82 5.06 -7.33 2.85
CA CYS A 82 6.48 -7.01 2.84
C CYS A 82 7.30 -8.23 3.28
N GLU A 83 8.29 -8.59 2.50
CA GLU A 83 9.15 -9.74 2.79
C GLU A 83 10.62 -9.36 2.66
N LYS A 84 11.44 -9.90 3.56
CA LYS A 84 12.88 -9.66 3.53
C LYS A 84 13.55 -10.75 2.70
N GLU A 85 14.23 -10.35 1.65
CA GLU A 85 14.97 -11.23 0.76
C GLU A 85 16.40 -10.68 0.57
N CYS A 86 17.41 -11.51 0.79
CA CYS A 86 18.82 -11.11 0.69
C CYS A 86 19.17 -9.82 1.46
N GLY A 87 18.51 -9.57 2.59
CA GLY A 87 18.72 -8.38 3.42
C GLY A 87 17.89 -7.16 3.02
N LYS A 88 17.21 -7.16 1.87
CA LYS A 88 16.38 -6.06 1.38
C LYS A 88 14.90 -6.35 1.66
N MET A 89 14.17 -5.35 2.16
CA MET A 89 12.71 -5.44 2.28
C MET A 89 12.07 -5.20 0.91
N MET A 90 11.20 -6.12 0.49
CA MET A 90 10.60 -6.15 -0.84
C MET A 90 9.07 -6.27 -0.71
N ILE A 91 8.37 -5.76 -1.71
CA ILE A 91 6.92 -5.93 -1.84
C ILE A 91 6.62 -7.25 -2.55
N ARG A 92 5.61 -7.97 -2.07
CA ARG A 92 5.10 -9.21 -2.65
C ARG A 92 3.57 -9.20 -2.70
N PHE A 93 3.03 -9.97 -3.63
CA PHE A 93 1.60 -10.26 -3.72
C PHE A 93 1.37 -11.73 -3.40
N ARG A 94 0.69 -12.00 -2.29
CA ARG A 94 0.34 -13.36 -1.88
C ARG A 94 -1.06 -13.68 -2.36
N GLU A 95 -1.22 -14.79 -3.07
CA GLU A 95 -2.53 -15.29 -3.49
C GLU A 95 -3.36 -15.69 -2.26
N GLY A 96 -4.60 -15.21 -2.23
CA GLY A 96 -5.55 -15.45 -1.14
C GLY A 96 -6.21 -14.17 -0.63
N GLU A 97 -7.09 -14.36 0.34
CA GLU A 97 -7.74 -13.28 1.08
C GLU A 97 -6.83 -12.75 2.18
N VAL A 98 -7.01 -11.48 2.55
CA VAL A 98 -6.37 -10.92 3.74
C VAL A 98 -6.80 -11.73 4.97
N PRO A 99 -5.87 -12.18 5.83
CA PRO A 99 -6.19 -12.93 7.03
C PRO A 99 -7.23 -12.19 7.91
N LYS A 100 -8.17 -12.95 8.47
CA LYS A 100 -9.21 -12.40 9.36
C LYS A 100 -8.63 -11.89 10.67
N ASP A 101 -7.73 -12.69 11.24
CA ASP A 101 -7.05 -12.41 12.49
C ASP A 101 -5.61 -11.99 12.17
N ILE A 102 -5.31 -10.72 12.39
CA ILE A 102 -3.99 -10.15 12.13
C ILE A 102 -3.38 -9.74 13.47
N PRO A 103 -2.22 -10.29 13.86
CA PRO A 103 -1.54 -9.87 15.07
C PRO A 103 -1.05 -8.42 14.96
N SER A 104 -0.78 -7.78 16.10
CA SER A 104 -0.20 -6.42 16.16
C SER A 104 1.08 -6.27 15.33
N GLU A 105 1.87 -7.34 15.25
CA GLU A 105 3.06 -7.42 14.41
C GLU A 105 2.75 -8.20 13.14
N SER A 106 2.49 -7.50 12.03
CA SER A 106 2.19 -8.14 10.76
C SER A 106 2.82 -7.44 9.58
N ASN A 107 3.39 -8.23 8.67
CA ASN A 107 4.07 -7.75 7.48
C ASN A 107 3.13 -7.27 6.35
N ILE A 108 1.82 -7.21 6.60
CA ILE A 108 0.81 -6.74 5.64
C ILE A 108 0.19 -5.39 6.03
N ILE A 109 0.55 -4.88 7.21
CA ILE A 109 -0.04 -3.67 7.77
C ILE A 109 0.83 -2.44 7.48
N PHE A 110 0.16 -1.40 7.02
CA PHE A 110 0.71 -0.06 6.82
C PHE A 110 -0.11 0.97 7.59
N PHE A 111 0.53 2.01 8.09
CA PHE A 111 -0.15 3.16 8.65
C PHE A 111 -0.38 4.22 7.57
N LYS A 112 -1.64 4.39 7.18
CA LYS A 112 -2.09 5.49 6.32
C LYS A 112 -2.03 6.80 7.10
N ARG A 113 -1.28 7.77 6.55
CA ARG A 113 -1.17 9.14 7.06
C ARG A 113 -1.46 10.14 5.95
N THR A 114 -1.79 11.38 6.31
CA THR A 114 -1.74 12.49 5.35
C THR A 114 -0.28 12.69 4.90
N PHE A 115 -0.09 12.97 3.61
CA PHE A 115 1.25 13.14 3.04
C PHE A 115 1.95 14.36 3.66
N THR A 116 1.24 15.49 3.68
CA THR A 116 1.61 16.73 4.37
C THR A 116 0.40 17.28 5.13
N SER A 117 0.63 18.14 6.12
CA SER A 117 -0.45 18.80 6.87
C SER A 117 -1.31 19.73 5.99
N CYS A 118 -0.77 20.19 4.86
CA CYS A 118 -1.42 21.13 3.95
C CYS A 118 -2.39 20.47 2.96
N SER A 119 -2.44 19.14 2.85
CA SER A 119 -3.33 18.44 1.92
C SER A 119 -4.01 17.23 2.57
N SER A 120 -5.34 17.27 2.65
CA SER A 120 -6.17 16.15 3.11
C SER A 120 -6.41 15.08 2.03
N ARG A 121 -5.97 15.32 0.79
CA ARG A 121 -6.23 14.45 -0.37
C ARG A 121 -5.05 13.59 -0.79
N ALA A 122 -3.87 13.86 -0.23
CA ALA A 122 -2.66 13.10 -0.49
C ALA A 122 -2.26 12.32 0.77
N PHE A 123 -1.80 11.10 0.58
CA PHE A 123 -1.49 10.15 1.64
C PHE A 123 -0.08 9.57 1.46
N LYS A 124 0.48 9.08 2.56
CA LYS A 124 1.63 8.17 2.59
C LYS A 124 1.31 6.97 3.48
N PHE A 125 1.98 5.87 3.23
CA PHE A 125 1.73 4.60 3.91
C PHE A 125 3.03 4.07 4.48
N GLU A 126 3.16 4.12 5.81
CA GLU A 126 4.34 3.66 6.53
C GLU A 126 4.19 2.19 6.88
N TYR A 127 5.21 1.38 6.61
CA TYR A 127 5.21 -0.02 6.97
C TYR A 127 5.23 -0.19 8.50
N SER A 128 4.31 -0.99 9.04
CA SER A 128 4.08 -1.06 10.49
C SER A 128 5.25 -1.64 11.28
N LEU A 129 6.01 -2.58 10.70
CA LEU A 129 7.13 -3.24 11.37
C LEU A 129 8.45 -2.46 11.26
N GLU A 130 8.49 -1.37 10.49
CA GLU A 130 9.72 -0.60 10.31
C GLU A 130 9.46 0.91 10.18
N ARG A 131 9.65 1.63 11.30
CA ARG A 131 9.50 3.10 11.35
C ARG A 131 10.35 3.78 10.27
N GLY A 132 9.77 4.75 9.58
CA GLY A 132 10.40 5.51 8.51
C GLY A 132 10.47 4.78 7.17
N MET A 133 9.95 3.56 7.04
CA MET A 133 9.88 2.84 5.77
C MET A 133 8.49 3.02 5.15
N PHE A 134 8.41 3.56 3.94
CA PHE A 134 7.15 3.92 3.29
C PHE A 134 6.97 3.22 1.94
N LEU A 135 5.71 2.99 1.55
CA LEU A 135 5.39 2.73 0.16
C LEU A 135 5.79 3.94 -0.69
N ALA A 136 6.51 3.66 -1.77
CA ALA A 136 7.00 4.64 -2.73
C ALA A 136 6.99 4.03 -4.14
N PHE A 137 7.43 4.80 -5.14
CA PHE A 137 7.80 4.24 -6.43
C PHE A 137 9.26 4.55 -6.79
N GLU A 138 9.85 3.65 -7.56
CA GLU A 138 11.17 3.83 -8.17
C GLU A 138 11.09 3.63 -9.69
N GLU A 139 11.87 4.42 -10.42
CA GLU A 139 12.00 4.26 -11.86
C GLU A 139 13.05 3.17 -12.16
N GLU A 140 12.61 2.11 -12.83
CA GLU A 140 13.46 1.00 -13.27
C GLU A 140 13.22 0.78 -14.78
N GLY A 141 14.11 1.36 -15.59
CA GLY A 141 13.92 1.41 -17.04
C GLY A 141 12.69 2.27 -17.39
N SER A 142 11.71 1.68 -18.06
CA SER A 142 10.42 2.32 -18.38
C SER A 142 9.34 2.10 -17.32
N LEU A 143 9.61 1.28 -16.29
CA LEU A 143 8.63 0.95 -15.26
C LEU A 143 8.78 1.87 -14.05
N ARG A 144 7.66 2.28 -13.49
CA ARG A 144 7.60 3.02 -12.21
C ARG A 144 7.10 2.06 -11.13
N LYS A 145 7.98 1.20 -10.63
CA LYS A 145 7.60 0.09 -9.76
C LYS A 145 7.28 0.59 -8.35
N LEU A 146 6.21 0.06 -7.76
CA LEU A 146 5.93 0.20 -6.34
C LEU A 146 7.03 -0.50 -5.54
N THR A 147 7.58 0.21 -4.56
CA THR A 147 8.71 -0.24 -3.75
C THR A 147 8.58 0.26 -2.31
N LEU A 148 9.53 -0.12 -1.45
CA LEU A 148 9.68 0.42 -0.10
C LEU A 148 10.90 1.31 -0.02
N LYS A 149 10.74 2.50 0.54
CA LYS A 149 11.83 3.46 0.71
C LYS A 149 11.94 3.90 2.17
N LYS A 150 13.14 3.82 2.71
CA LYS A 150 13.48 4.24 4.07
C LYS A 150 13.88 5.72 4.06
N LEU A 151 13.18 6.54 4.83
CA LEU A 151 13.61 7.89 5.17
C LEU A 151 14.50 7.86 6.41
N THR A 152 15.52 8.71 6.42
CA THR A 152 16.43 8.84 7.57
C THR A 152 15.98 9.89 8.57
N ARG A 153 15.21 10.88 8.11
CA ARG A 153 14.65 11.97 8.92
C ARG A 153 13.14 12.01 8.81
N GLU A 154 12.47 12.38 9.88
CA GLU A 154 10.99 12.38 9.94
C GLU A 154 10.35 13.55 9.17
N ASP A 155 11.09 14.64 9.02
CA ASP A 155 10.68 15.85 8.30
C ASP A 155 10.99 15.79 6.79
N GLU A 156 11.68 14.74 6.34
CA GLU A 156 11.99 14.53 4.93
C GLU A 156 10.70 14.28 4.13
N VAL A 157 10.49 15.09 3.09
CA VAL A 157 9.36 14.96 2.17
C VAL A 157 9.87 14.38 0.86
N ASP A 158 9.37 13.21 0.52
CA ASP A 158 9.66 12.53 -0.73
C ASP A 158 8.38 12.35 -1.54
N GLU A 159 8.26 13.07 -2.64
CA GLU A 159 7.06 13.03 -3.52
C GLU A 159 6.83 11.63 -4.12
N THR A 160 7.82 10.74 -4.14
CA THR A 160 7.62 9.35 -4.60
C THR A 160 6.71 8.54 -3.68
N MET A 161 6.53 8.98 -2.43
CA MET A 161 5.64 8.36 -1.43
C MET A 161 4.22 8.89 -1.47
N LYS A 162 3.97 9.92 -2.30
CA LYS A 162 2.70 10.60 -2.38
C LYS A 162 1.71 9.78 -3.21
N LEU A 163 0.63 9.37 -2.55
CA LEU A 163 -0.45 8.63 -3.16
C LEU A 163 -1.79 9.34 -2.97
N SER A 164 -2.65 9.29 -3.98
CA SER A 164 -4.03 9.78 -3.94
C SER A 164 -5.01 8.72 -4.42
N PHE A 165 -6.29 8.92 -4.11
CA PHE A 165 -7.39 8.09 -4.61
C PHE A 165 -8.09 8.74 -5.79
#